data_AF-A0A962VQ37-F1
#
_entry.id   AF-A0A962VQ37-F1
#
_cell.length_a   1.000
_cell.length_b   1.000
_cell.length_c   1.000
_cell.angle_alpha   90.00
_cell.angle_beta   90.00
_cell.angle_gamma   90.00
#
_symmetry.space_group_name_H-M   'P 1'
#
loop_
_entity.id
_entity.type
_entity.pdbx_description
1 polymer ?
#
loop_
_entity_poly.entity_id
_entity_poly.type
_entity_poly.pdbx_seq_one_letter_code
_entity_poly.pdbx_strand_id
1 'polypeptide(L)'
;MARVLVPLANGCEELEAVTIIDLLRRAGIEVVVAGLADGPVTASRGVVLLPDCSLDAVIDDDFDMIALPGGLPGADHLDADPRIHTLLQRMAEQGRFTAAICAAPKVLLSAGLLDGHRATAYPGVIDGRLAAGSQLLND
;
A
#
# COMPACT_ATOMS: atom_id res chain seq x y z
N MET A 1 19.85 7.68 -1.08
CA MET A 1 19.38 6.48 -0.35
C MET A 1 17.93 6.29 -0.75
N ALA A 2 17.48 5.07 -1.01
CA ALA A 2 16.09 4.87 -1.44
C ALA A 2 15.12 5.23 -0.30
N ARG A 3 14.00 5.87 -0.64
CA ARG A 3 12.92 6.23 0.30
C ARG A 3 11.62 5.50 -0.05
N VAL A 4 11.01 4.86 0.95
CA VAL A 4 9.77 4.09 0.78
C VAL A 4 8.70 4.59 1.74
N LEU A 5 7.50 4.85 1.21
CA LEU A 5 6.32 5.15 2.00
C LEU A 5 5.55 3.85 2.30
N VAL A 6 5.20 3.64 3.56
CA VAL A 6 4.28 2.58 3.99
C VAL A 6 3.06 3.22 4.66
N PRO A 7 1.95 3.42 3.92
CA PRO A 7 0.71 3.93 4.49
C PRO A 7 0.05 2.88 5.40
N LEU A 8 -0.37 3.30 6.58
CA LEU A 8 -1.13 2.49 7.53
C LEU A 8 -2.55 3.01 7.68
N ALA A 9 -3.50 2.08 7.68
CA ALA A 9 -4.91 2.35 7.92
C ALA A 9 -5.43 1.40 9.00
N ASN A 10 -6.45 1.84 9.76
CA ASN A 10 -7.10 0.99 10.76
C ASN A 10 -7.59 -0.32 10.12
N GLY A 11 -7.26 -1.45 10.73
CA GLY A 11 -7.54 -2.77 10.21
C GLY A 11 -6.52 -3.31 9.21
N CYS A 12 -5.34 -2.70 9.05
CA CYS A 12 -4.25 -3.31 8.30
C CYS A 12 -3.80 -4.62 8.94
N GLU A 13 -3.20 -5.52 8.17
CA GLU A 13 -2.60 -6.75 8.70
C GLU A 13 -1.24 -6.40 9.34
N GLU A 14 -1.11 -6.65 10.65
CA GLU A 14 0.05 -6.20 11.42
C GLU A 14 1.37 -6.89 11.03
N LEU A 15 1.35 -8.17 10.66
CA LEU A 15 2.56 -8.89 10.26
C LEU A 15 3.05 -8.40 8.90
N GLU A 16 2.15 -8.17 7.94
CA GLU A 16 2.49 -7.61 6.63
C GLU A 16 3.08 -6.21 6.78
N ALA A 17 2.41 -5.33 7.53
CA ALA A 17 2.90 -3.96 7.77
C ALA A 17 4.28 -3.95 8.44
N VAL A 18 4.43 -4.65 9.56
CA VAL A 18 5.69 -4.67 10.31
C VAL A 18 6.80 -5.34 9.50
N THR A 19 6.50 -6.40 8.74
CA THR A 19 7.52 -7.09 7.92
C THR A 19 8.03 -6.20 6.80
N ILE A 20 7.16 -5.49 6.08
CA ILE A 20 7.59 -4.53 5.05
C ILE A 20 8.52 -3.47 5.67
N ILE A 21 8.12 -2.90 6.80
CA ILE A 21 8.85 -1.83 7.48
C ILE A 21 10.22 -2.32 7.98
N ASP A 22 10.24 -3.41 8.75
CA ASP A 22 11.46 -3.95 9.38
C ASP A 22 12.46 -4.43 8.32
N LEU A 23 11.99 -5.15 7.30
CA LEU A 23 12.88 -5.75 6.30
C LEU A 23 13.53 -4.69 5.41
N LEU A 24 12.79 -3.68 4.97
CA LEU A 24 13.34 -2.55 4.22
C LEU A 24 14.33 -1.72 5.07
N ARG A 25 14.00 -1.42 6.33
CA ARG A 25 14.91 -0.71 7.24
C ARG A 25 16.21 -1.49 7.47
N ARG A 26 16.15 -2.82 7.65
CA ARG A 26 17.33 -3.69 7.76
C ARG A 26 18.19 -3.69 6.50
N ALA A 27 17.58 -3.48 5.33
CA ALA A 27 18.29 -3.32 4.07
C ALA A 27 18.94 -1.94 3.88
N GLY A 28 18.83 -1.03 4.87
CA GLY A 28 19.39 0.32 4.81
C GLY A 28 18.56 1.29 3.96
N ILE A 29 17.28 0.98 3.74
CA ILE A 29 16.32 1.84 3.05
C ILE A 29 15.63 2.73 4.07
N GLU A 30 15.44 4.01 3.73
CA GLU A 30 14.65 4.92 4.56
C GLU A 30 13.17 4.59 4.37
N VAL A 31 12.49 4.23 5.47
CA VAL A 31 11.06 3.89 5.45
C VAL A 31 10.30 4.88 6.31
N VAL A 32 9.39 5.61 5.65
CA VAL A 32 8.43 6.51 6.29
C VAL A 32 7.12 5.78 6.47
N VAL A 33 6.68 5.63 7.71
CA VAL A 33 5.39 5.01 8.05
C VAL A 33 4.38 6.11 8.31
N ALA A 34 3.34 6.20 7.47
CA ALA A 34 2.36 7.28 7.53
C ALA A 34 0.95 6.74 7.82
N GLY A 35 0.29 7.24 8.86
CA GLY A 35 -1.12 6.93 9.11
C GLY A 35 -2.02 7.76 8.19
N LEU A 36 -3.18 7.24 7.77
CA LEU A 36 -4.18 8.05 7.05
C LEU A 36 -4.69 9.26 7.86
N ALA A 37 -4.51 9.24 9.18
CA ALA A 37 -4.76 10.32 10.12
C ALA A 37 -3.66 10.35 11.19
N ASP A 38 -3.62 11.40 12.00
CA ASP A 38 -2.72 11.48 13.15
C ASP A 38 -3.04 10.43 14.21
N GLY A 39 -1.99 9.93 14.87
CA GLY A 39 -2.11 9.05 16.02
C GLY A 39 -2.01 7.55 15.70
N PRO A 40 -2.33 6.69 16.68
CA PRO A 40 -2.14 5.26 16.56
C PRO A 40 -3.15 4.61 15.61
N VAL A 41 -2.69 3.56 14.93
CA VAL A 41 -3.49 2.69 14.05
C VAL A 41 -3.72 1.36 14.75
N THR A 42 -4.99 0.96 14.89
CA THR A 42 -5.33 -0.38 15.40
C THR A 42 -5.40 -1.35 14.22
N ALA A 43 -4.51 -2.34 14.21
CA ALA A 43 -4.45 -3.38 13.19
C ALA A 43 -5.54 -4.44 13.36
N SER A 44 -5.65 -5.35 12.39
CA SER A 44 -6.76 -6.31 12.27
C SER A 44 -6.91 -7.29 13.44
N ARG A 45 -5.83 -7.58 14.18
CA ARG A 45 -5.89 -8.40 15.43
C ARG A 45 -5.71 -7.59 16.70
N GLY A 46 -5.85 -6.27 16.64
CA GLY A 46 -5.80 -5.38 17.80
C GLY A 46 -4.40 -4.94 18.24
N VAL A 47 -3.36 -5.30 17.48
CA VAL A 47 -2.04 -4.69 17.64
C VAL A 47 -2.15 -3.19 17.32
N VAL A 48 -1.57 -2.34 18.17
CA VAL A 48 -1.55 -0.91 17.96
C VAL A 48 -0.20 -0.50 17.40
N LEU A 49 -0.21 0.06 16.20
CA LEU A 49 0.98 0.59 15.52
C LEU A 49 0.96 2.11 15.64
N LEU A 50 2.10 2.71 15.97
CA LEU A 50 2.27 4.17 15.95
C LEU A 50 3.05 4.54 14.68
N PRO A 51 2.41 5.17 13.68
CA PRO A 51 3.11 5.70 12.52
C PRO A 51 4.11 6.79 12.89
N ASP A 52 5.09 7.04 12.02
CA ASP A 52 6.06 8.12 12.21
C ASP A 52 5.39 9.50 12.06
N CYS A 53 4.37 9.59 11.19
CA CYS A 53 3.63 10.81 10.87
C CYS A 53 2.24 10.50 10.27
N SER A 54 1.44 11.52 9.97
CA SER A 54 0.26 11.40 9.11
C SER A 54 0.60 11.53 7.64
N LEU A 55 -0.25 10.98 6.77
CA LEU A 55 -0.11 11.05 5.32
C LEU A 55 -0.04 12.50 4.83
N ASP A 56 -0.85 13.40 5.40
CA ASP A 56 -0.85 14.82 5.01
C ASP A 56 0.50 15.51 5.24
N ALA A 57 1.29 15.06 6.22
CA ALA A 57 2.60 15.62 6.50
C ALA A 57 3.65 15.27 5.45
N VAL A 58 3.41 14.22 4.65
CA VAL A 58 4.38 13.66 3.69
C VAL A 58 3.80 13.43 2.29
N ILE A 59 2.58 13.90 2.01
CA ILE A 59 1.91 13.64 0.72
C ILE A 59 2.63 14.27 -0.48
N ASP A 60 3.38 15.34 -0.25
CA ASP A 60 4.16 16.05 -1.27
C ASP A 60 5.65 15.68 -1.27
N ASP A 61 6.07 14.73 -0.43
CA ASP A 61 7.44 14.22 -0.43
C ASP A 61 7.74 13.34 -1.64
N ASP A 62 9.01 13.31 -2.03
CA ASP A 62 9.52 12.38 -3.02
C ASP A 62 9.83 11.00 -2.39
N PHE A 63 9.25 9.97 -2.98
CA PHE A 63 9.48 8.56 -2.64
C PHE A 63 9.86 7.76 -3.88
N ASP A 64 10.73 6.76 -3.70
CA ASP A 64 11.09 5.81 -4.75
C ASP A 64 10.08 4.65 -4.84
N MET A 65 9.36 4.37 -3.76
CA MET A 65 8.33 3.34 -3.70
C MET A 65 7.22 3.67 -2.68
N ILE A 66 6.01 3.22 -2.97
CA ILE A 66 4.92 3.08 -2.00
C ILE A 66 4.54 1.61 -1.88
N ALA A 67 4.47 1.10 -0.65
CA ALA A 67 4.16 -0.29 -0.36
C ALA A 67 2.94 -0.40 0.56
N LEU A 68 1.86 -0.99 0.05
CA LEU A 68 0.57 -1.10 0.73
C LEU A 68 0.44 -2.47 1.44
N PRO A 69 0.41 -2.52 2.79
CA PRO A 69 0.04 -3.73 3.50
C PRO A 69 -1.46 -4.03 3.30
N GLY A 70 -1.81 -5.32 3.35
CA GLY A 70 -3.19 -5.78 3.26
C GLY A 70 -3.93 -5.71 4.59
N GLY A 71 -4.75 -6.73 4.84
CA GLY A 71 -5.70 -6.77 5.94
C GLY A 71 -7.00 -6.06 5.64
N LEU A 72 -8.06 -6.44 6.36
CA LEU A 72 -9.39 -5.84 6.25
C LEU A 72 -9.87 -5.42 7.65
N PRO A 73 -10.44 -4.21 7.80
CA PRO A 73 -10.77 -3.25 6.74
C PRO A 73 -9.61 -2.35 6.24
N GLY A 74 -8.35 -2.60 6.63
CA GLY A 74 -7.23 -1.71 6.29
C GLY A 74 -7.08 -1.41 4.79
N ALA A 75 -7.11 -2.45 3.96
CA ALA A 75 -7.09 -2.27 2.51
C ALA A 75 -8.36 -1.60 1.95
N ASP A 76 -9.53 -1.73 2.59
CA ASP A 76 -10.73 -0.97 2.21
C ASP A 76 -10.54 0.52 2.48
N HIS A 77 -9.97 0.87 3.64
CA HIS A 77 -9.70 2.26 3.98
C HIS A 77 -8.65 2.90 3.07
N LEU A 78 -7.61 2.16 2.68
CA LEU A 78 -6.64 2.63 1.69
C LEU A 78 -7.30 2.84 0.32
N ASP A 79 -8.18 1.94 -0.11
CA ASP A 79 -8.89 2.05 -1.38
C ASP A 79 -9.92 3.20 -1.40
N ALA A 80 -10.50 3.52 -0.25
CA ALA A 80 -11.47 4.60 -0.13
C ALA A 80 -10.82 6.00 -0.04
N ASP A 81 -9.50 6.08 0.17
CA ASP A 81 -8.81 7.36 0.35
C ASP A 81 -8.30 7.93 -1.00
N PRO A 82 -8.86 9.04 -1.50
CA PRO A 82 -8.46 9.62 -2.78
C PRO A 82 -7.00 10.11 -2.79
N ARG A 83 -6.42 10.42 -1.63
CA ARG A 83 -5.01 10.81 -1.51
C ARG A 83 -4.09 9.65 -1.88
N ILE A 84 -4.46 8.42 -1.51
CA ILE A 84 -3.71 7.21 -1.85
C ILE A 84 -3.74 6.97 -3.37
N HIS A 85 -4.90 7.07 -4.01
CA HIS A 85 -5.04 6.94 -5.47
C HIS A 85 -4.21 7.98 -6.23
N THR A 86 -4.30 9.24 -5.82
CA THR A 86 -3.54 10.35 -6.42
C THR A 86 -2.04 10.10 -6.30
N LEU A 87 -1.59 9.67 -5.11
CA LEU A 87 -0.18 9.37 -4.86
C LEU A 87 0.32 8.19 -5.70
N LEU A 88 -0.44 7.10 -5.75
CA LEU A 88 -0.12 5.92 -6.56
C LEU A 88 0.04 6.27 -8.04
N GLN A 89 -0.91 7.01 -8.61
CA GLN A 89 -0.88 7.44 -10.00
C GLN A 89 0.31 8.35 -10.28
N ARG A 90 0.53 9.37 -9.43
CA ARG A 90 1.69 10.26 -9.53
C ARG A 90 3.01 9.48 -9.52
N MET A 91 3.15 8.52 -8.60
CA MET A 91 4.35 7.70 -8.49
C MET A 91 4.56 6.83 -9.73
N ALA A 92 3.49 6.20 -10.24
CA ALA A 92 3.56 5.40 -11.46
C ALA A 92 3.94 6.24 -12.70
N GLU A 93 3.37 7.44 -12.86
CA GLU A 93 3.70 8.39 -13.94
C GLU A 93 5.17 8.82 -13.91
N GLN A 94 5.75 8.93 -12.71
CA GLN A 94 7.16 9.24 -12.50
C GLN A 94 8.09 8.02 -12.65
N GLY A 95 7.56 6.85 -13.00
CA GLY A 95 8.33 5.60 -13.10
C GLY A 95 8.83 5.07 -11.75
N ARG A 96 8.16 5.46 -10.64
CA ARG A 96 8.44 4.95 -9.29
C ARG A 96 7.69 3.63 -9.06
N PHE A 97 8.10 2.89 -8.03
CA PHE A 97 7.52 1.58 -7.75
C PHE A 97 6.25 1.70 -6.91
N THR A 98 5.21 0.95 -7.30
CA THR A 98 4.00 0.75 -6.49
C THR A 98 3.86 -0.73 -6.16
N ALA A 99 3.76 -1.06 -4.87
CA ALA A 99 3.66 -2.43 -4.39
C ALA A 99 2.48 -2.62 -3.44
N ALA A 100 1.88 -3.79 -3.45
CA ALA A 100 0.77 -4.14 -2.56
C ALA A 100 0.76 -5.65 -2.28
N ILE A 101 0.27 -6.04 -1.11
CA ILE A 101 0.20 -7.45 -0.69
C ILE A 101 -1.19 -7.81 -0.14
N CYS A 102 -1.55 -9.10 -0.28
CA CYS A 102 -2.77 -9.68 0.27
C CYS A 102 -4.03 -8.99 -0.29
N ALA A 103 -4.73 -8.19 0.52
CA ALA A 103 -5.94 -7.49 0.11
C ALA A 103 -5.67 -6.13 -0.58
N ALA A 104 -4.48 -5.56 -0.43
CA ALA A 104 -4.15 -4.24 -0.97
C ALA A 104 -3.97 -4.16 -2.51
N PRO A 105 -3.69 -5.24 -3.27
CA PRO A 105 -3.65 -5.17 -4.74
C PRO A 105 -4.94 -4.63 -5.38
N LYS A 106 -6.10 -4.73 -4.70
CA LYS A 106 -7.33 -4.06 -5.17
C LYS A 106 -7.16 -2.54 -5.27
N VAL A 107 -6.35 -1.93 -4.41
CA VAL A 107 -6.09 -0.49 -4.42
C VAL A 107 -5.34 -0.11 -5.71
N LEU A 108 -4.36 -0.92 -6.11
CA LEU A 108 -3.65 -0.73 -7.38
C LEU A 108 -4.58 -0.95 -8.58
N LEU A 109 -5.51 -1.91 -8.50
CA LEU A 109 -6.52 -2.13 -9.52
C LEU A 109 -7.44 -0.92 -9.67
N SER A 110 -8.01 -0.44 -8.56
CA SER A 110 -8.88 0.74 -8.50
C SER A 110 -8.15 2.01 -8.99
N ALA A 111 -6.84 2.11 -8.76
CA ALA A 111 -5.99 3.20 -9.28
C ALA A 111 -5.66 3.07 -10.79
N GLY A 112 -6.04 1.96 -11.46
CA GLY A 112 -5.75 1.69 -12.87
C GLY A 112 -4.32 1.22 -13.13
N LEU A 113 -3.56 0.81 -12.11
CA LEU A 113 -2.13 0.50 -12.20
C LEU A 113 -1.83 -0.97 -12.51
N LEU A 114 -2.85 -1.82 -12.63
CA LEU A 114 -2.68 -3.22 -13.00
C LEU A 114 -2.91 -3.47 -14.50
N ASP A 115 -3.36 -2.47 -15.25
CA ASP A 115 -3.67 -2.60 -16.67
C ASP A 115 -2.42 -2.96 -17.48
N GLY A 116 -2.47 -4.07 -18.21
CA GLY A 116 -1.34 -4.58 -18.99
C GLY A 116 -0.24 -5.26 -18.15
N HIS A 117 -0.45 -5.43 -16.85
CA HIS A 117 0.51 -6.05 -15.93
C HIS A 117 0.06 -7.42 -15.44
N ARG A 118 1.03 -8.20 -14.95
CA ARG A 118 0.79 -9.47 -14.25
C ARG A 118 0.79 -9.20 -12.74
N ALA A 119 -0.26 -9.62 -12.04
CA ALA A 119 -0.41 -9.37 -10.61
C ALA A 119 -0.98 -10.60 -9.90
N THR A 120 -0.84 -10.66 -8.57
CA THR A 120 -1.52 -11.64 -7.71
C THR A 120 -2.10 -10.91 -6.50
N ALA A 121 -3.09 -11.52 -5.86
CA ALA A 121 -3.78 -10.97 -4.70
C ALA A 121 -4.30 -12.10 -3.82
N TYR A 122 -4.75 -11.77 -2.61
CA TYR A 122 -5.50 -12.72 -1.81
C TYR A 122 -6.75 -13.19 -2.59
N PRO A 123 -7.07 -14.51 -2.59
CA PRO A 123 -8.18 -15.04 -3.36
C PRO A 123 -9.51 -14.32 -3.06
N GLY A 124 -10.22 -13.93 -4.12
CA GLY A 124 -11.53 -13.26 -4.03
C GLY A 124 -11.47 -11.76 -3.71
N VAL A 125 -10.28 -11.15 -3.64
CA VAL A 125 -10.16 -9.69 -3.50
C VAL A 125 -10.30 -8.96 -4.83
N ILE A 126 -9.76 -9.55 -5.90
CA ILE A 126 -9.90 -9.05 -7.26
C ILE A 126 -10.87 -9.98 -8.00
N ASP A 127 -12.12 -9.55 -8.11
CA ASP A 127 -13.14 -10.24 -8.89
C ASP A 127 -13.09 -9.74 -10.35
N GLY A 128 -12.95 -10.69 -11.29
CA GLY A 128 -12.50 -10.41 -12.64
C GLY A 128 -13.41 -9.50 -13.50
N ARG A 129 -12.87 -8.32 -13.84
CA ARG A 129 -12.54 -7.89 -15.22
C ARG A 129 -11.29 -7.03 -15.13
N LEU A 130 -10.14 -7.63 -15.43
CA LEU A 130 -8.93 -6.84 -15.66
C LEU A 130 -8.99 -6.20 -17.06
N ALA A 131 -8.29 -5.08 -17.27
CA ALA A 131 -8.16 -4.52 -18.60
C ALA A 131 -7.40 -5.46 -19.54
N ALA A 132 -7.54 -5.23 -20.84
CA ALA A 132 -6.89 -6.01 -21.88
C ALA A 132 -5.36 -6.03 -21.67
N GLY A 133 -4.76 -7.23 -21.71
CA GLY A 133 -3.32 -7.43 -21.50
C GLY A 133 -2.91 -7.68 -20.05
N SER A 134 -3.79 -7.52 -19.08
CA SER A 134 -3.49 -7.84 -17.68
C SER A 134 -3.76 -9.30 -17.37
N GLN A 135 -3.02 -9.86 -16.41
CA GLN A 135 -3.14 -11.25 -15.99
C GLN A 135 -3.13 -11.36 -14.47
N LEU A 136 -4.20 -11.92 -13.89
CA LEU A 136 -4.19 -12.34 -12.49
C LEU A 136 -3.55 -13.73 -12.38
N LEU A 137 -2.54 -13.85 -11.53
CA LEU A 137 -1.83 -15.09 -11.21
C LEU A 137 -2.47 -15.69 -9.94
N ASN A 138 -3.13 -16.84 -10.09
CA ASN A 138 -3.94 -17.50 -9.06
C ASN A 138 -3.50 -18.95 -8.85
N ASP A 139 -2.18 -19.20 -8.80
CA ASP A 139 -1.61 -20.54 -8.66
C ASP A 139 -2.26 -21.37 -7.53
#